data_AF-D1Z395-F1
#
_entry.id   AF-D1Z395-F1
#
_cell.length_a   1.000
_cell.length_b   1.000
_cell.length_c   1.000
_cell.angle_alpha   90.00
_cell.angle_beta   90.00
_cell.angle_gamma   90.00
#
_symmetry.space_group_name_H-M   'P 1'
#
loop_
_entity.id
_entity.type
_entity.pdbx_description
1 polymer ?
#
loop_
_entity_poly.entity_id
_entity_poly.type
_entity_poly.pdbx_seq_one_letter_code
_entity_poly.pdbx_strand_id
1 'polypeptide(L)'
;MSSDAMDLVHGSVITLGQTRLLCHVHEGNSTCGLCEPGLLIENSPPVVAAVASSTASVLSHKEQLKKLQRKYGLENEKFVDTSGNGQSNYNDRAATRRVQVGSSTDKEKTEVACVNTEIGSSNKGFKMLSKLGWQKGEKLGKTNASAGLLEPINVVANEGTSGLGNSDPVLSSSRTIDKRKLANLKITQARYQRASDMFGQSDDSD
;
A
#
# COMPACT_ATOMS: atom_id res chain seq x y z
N MET A 1 3.18 -36.95 36.53
CA MET A 1 3.40 -37.57 35.20
C MET A 1 4.17 -36.57 34.37
N SER A 2 5.50 -36.62 34.40
CA SER A 2 6.33 -35.82 33.50
C SER A 2 6.33 -36.54 32.16
N SER A 3 5.94 -35.87 31.08
CA SER A 3 6.08 -36.43 29.73
C SER A 3 7.54 -36.43 29.33
N ASP A 4 7.94 -37.44 28.56
CA ASP A 4 9.28 -37.49 27.97
C ASP A 4 9.50 -36.33 26.99
N ALA A 5 10.76 -35.91 26.84
CA ALA A 5 11.14 -34.89 25.90
C ALA A 5 10.85 -35.37 24.46
N MET A 6 10.22 -34.52 23.65
CA MET A 6 9.86 -34.83 22.28
C MET A 6 10.30 -33.69 21.36
N ASP A 7 10.93 -34.04 20.24
CA ASP A 7 11.30 -33.07 19.21
C ASP A 7 10.06 -32.60 18.45
N LEU A 8 9.98 -31.29 18.24
CA LEU A 8 8.89 -30.67 17.47
C LEU A 8 9.23 -30.71 15.99
N VAL A 9 8.33 -31.30 15.21
CA VAL A 9 8.41 -31.35 13.75
C VAL A 9 7.25 -30.57 13.13
N HIS A 10 7.33 -30.33 11.82
CA HIS A 10 6.24 -29.70 11.10
C HIS A 10 4.95 -30.52 11.23
N GLY A 11 3.86 -29.90 11.69
CA GLY A 11 2.58 -30.56 11.92
C GLY A 11 2.40 -31.21 13.30
N SER A 12 3.37 -31.07 14.21
CA SER A 12 3.21 -31.54 15.60
C SER A 12 2.03 -30.85 16.29
N VAL A 13 1.17 -31.63 16.95
CA VAL A 13 0.03 -31.10 17.72
C VAL A 13 0.31 -31.26 19.20
N ILE A 14 0.49 -30.15 19.90
CA ILE A 14 0.70 -30.13 21.35
C ILE A 14 -0.59 -29.75 22.06
N THR A 15 -0.87 -30.43 23.18
CA THR A 15 -2.07 -30.18 23.98
C THR A 15 -1.66 -29.65 25.35
N LEU A 16 -2.08 -28.43 25.66
CA LEU A 16 -1.81 -27.76 26.93
C LEU A 16 -3.15 -27.50 27.64
N GLY A 17 -3.45 -28.31 28.65
CA GLY A 17 -4.76 -28.30 29.31
C GLY A 17 -5.87 -28.66 28.31
N GLN A 18 -6.74 -27.69 28.01
CA GLN A 18 -7.82 -27.82 27.02
C GLN A 18 -7.49 -27.24 25.63
N THR A 19 -6.31 -26.64 25.47
CA THR A 19 -5.92 -25.97 24.22
C THR A 19 -5.04 -26.89 23.38
N ARG A 20 -5.34 -26.99 22.08
CA ARG A 20 -4.52 -27.72 21.10
C ARG A 20 -3.84 -26.72 20.19
N LEU A 21 -2.53 -26.82 20.05
CA LEU A 21 -1.72 -25.97 19.17
C LEU A 21 -1.12 -26.84 18.06
N LEU A 22 -1.28 -26.41 16.81
CA LEU A 22 -0.64 -27.01 15.64
C LEU A 22 0.66 -26.26 15.36
N CYS A 23 1.80 -26.93 15.50
CA CYS A 23 3.11 -26.35 15.33
C CYS A 23 3.59 -26.49 13.89
N HIS A 24 4.14 -25.41 13.34
CA HIS A 24 4.73 -25.36 12.02
C HIS A 24 6.20 -25.00 12.18
N VAL A 25 7.09 -25.95 11.87
CA VAL A 25 8.54 -25.78 11.99
C VAL A 25 9.14 -25.75 10.58
N HIS A 26 10.01 -24.78 10.32
CA HIS A 26 10.64 -24.57 9.00
C HIS A 26 12.13 -24.24 9.14
N GLU A 27 12.92 -24.69 8.19
CA GLU A 27 14.33 -24.33 8.09
C GLU A 27 14.48 -23.03 7.26
N GLY A 28 15.10 -22.02 7.87
CA GLY A 28 15.34 -20.72 7.24
C GLY A 28 14.05 -19.97 6.89
N ASN A 29 13.89 -19.63 5.61
CA ASN A 29 12.75 -18.86 5.08
C ASN A 29 11.71 -19.72 4.35
N SER A 30 11.78 -21.05 4.48
CA SER A 30 10.77 -21.94 3.88
C SER A 30 9.44 -21.79 4.62
N THR A 31 8.32 -21.79 3.90
CA THR A 31 6.97 -21.75 4.48
C THR A 31 6.11 -22.84 3.86
N CYS A 32 5.22 -23.46 4.62
CA CYS A 32 4.14 -24.28 4.03
C CYS A 32 2.93 -23.40 3.73
N GLY A 33 1.95 -23.94 3.00
CA GLY A 33 0.75 -23.20 2.59
C GLY A 33 -0.11 -22.63 3.73
N LEU A 34 0.11 -23.06 4.99
CA LEU A 34 -0.55 -22.49 6.17
C LEU A 34 0.26 -21.37 6.86
N CYS A 35 1.54 -21.22 6.51
CA CYS A 35 2.43 -20.19 7.05
C CYS A 35 2.71 -19.05 6.07
N GLU A 36 2.27 -19.15 4.82
CA GLU A 36 2.38 -18.08 3.83
C GLU A 36 1.36 -16.98 4.13
N PRO A 37 1.77 -15.74 4.46
CA PRO A 37 0.86 -14.64 4.78
C PRO A 37 0.20 -14.02 3.52
N GLY A 38 -0.01 -14.80 2.46
CA GLY A 38 -0.41 -14.29 1.14
C GLY A 38 -1.34 -15.17 0.31
N LEU A 39 -1.68 -16.39 0.74
CA LEU A 39 -2.65 -17.25 0.07
C LEU A 39 -3.84 -17.53 1.00
N LEU A 40 -4.93 -16.81 0.76
CA LEU A 40 -6.32 -17.20 1.01
C LEU A 40 -6.64 -17.86 2.36
N ILE A 41 -7.14 -17.05 3.31
CA ILE A 41 -8.15 -17.55 4.25
C ILE A 41 -9.38 -17.91 3.40
N GLU A 42 -9.43 -19.13 2.86
CA GLU A 42 -10.71 -19.74 2.56
C GLU A 42 -11.34 -20.08 3.90
N ASN A 43 -12.22 -19.19 4.38
CA ASN A 43 -13.16 -19.55 5.42
C ASN A 43 -13.89 -20.80 4.93
N SER A 44 -13.76 -21.91 5.66
CA SER A 44 -14.61 -23.08 5.40
C SER A 44 -16.07 -22.62 5.45
N PRO A 45 -16.88 -22.95 4.43
CA PRO A 45 -18.28 -22.56 4.46
C PRO A 45 -18.98 -23.29 5.62
N PRO A 46 -19.85 -22.60 6.38
CA PRO A 46 -20.69 -23.25 7.37
C PRO A 46 -21.58 -24.29 6.68
N VAL A 47 -21.70 -25.42 7.35
CA VAL A 47 -22.50 -26.60 7.05
C VAL A 47 -23.84 -26.32 6.33
N VAL A 48 -23.99 -27.00 5.19
CA VAL A 48 -25.22 -27.38 4.49
C VAL A 48 -26.35 -26.35 4.37
N ALA A 49 -26.32 -25.58 3.28
CA ALA A 49 -27.53 -25.24 2.55
C ALA A 49 -27.27 -25.47 1.06
N ALA A 50 -28.10 -26.31 0.44
CA ALA A 50 -27.98 -26.76 -0.94
C ALA A 50 -27.81 -25.59 -1.92
N VAL A 51 -26.61 -25.46 -2.49
CA VAL A 51 -26.38 -24.57 -3.64
C VAL A 51 -26.64 -25.38 -4.89
N ALA A 52 -27.80 -25.14 -5.49
CA ALA A 52 -28.05 -25.55 -6.86
C ALA A 52 -26.95 -24.95 -7.75
N SER A 53 -26.22 -25.82 -8.46
CA SER A 53 -25.31 -25.44 -9.53
C SER A 53 -26.03 -24.54 -10.53
N SER A 54 -25.78 -23.23 -10.43
CA SER A 54 -26.02 -22.33 -11.55
C SER A 54 -24.68 -22.14 -12.23
N THR A 55 -24.55 -22.80 -13.38
CA THR A 55 -23.57 -22.44 -14.40
C THR A 55 -23.73 -20.95 -14.70
N ALA A 56 -22.87 -20.12 -14.11
CA ALA A 56 -22.92 -18.69 -14.28
C ALA A 56 -22.50 -18.36 -15.71
N SER A 57 -23.48 -18.24 -16.61
CA SER A 57 -23.29 -17.52 -17.85
C SER A 57 -22.80 -16.12 -17.51
N VAL A 58 -21.71 -15.70 -18.14
CA VAL A 58 -21.18 -14.33 -18.00
C VAL A 58 -22.20 -13.40 -18.66
N LEU A 59 -23.18 -12.97 -17.86
CA LEU A 59 -24.21 -12.03 -18.29
C LEU A 59 -23.57 -10.67 -18.59
N SER A 60 -24.06 -10.01 -19.64
CA SER A 60 -23.62 -8.66 -19.97
C SER A 60 -23.86 -7.72 -18.78
N HIS A 61 -23.00 -6.70 -18.61
CA HIS A 61 -23.12 -5.70 -17.53
C HIS A 61 -24.55 -5.14 -17.40
N LYS A 62 -25.25 -4.96 -18.53
CA LYS A 62 -26.64 -4.52 -18.59
C LYS A 62 -27.63 -5.50 -17.93
N GLU A 63 -27.40 -6.79 -18.08
CA GLU A 63 -28.23 -7.85 -17.53
C GLU A 63 -27.95 -8.06 -16.03
N GLN A 64 -26.69 -7.91 -15.61
CA GLN A 64 -26.32 -7.90 -14.20
C GLN A 64 -26.98 -6.73 -13.45
N LEU A 65 -26.95 -5.53 -14.03
CA LEU A 65 -27.62 -4.36 -13.48
C LEU A 65 -29.14 -4.56 -13.36
N LYS A 66 -29.78 -5.15 -14.37
CA LYS A 66 -31.23 -5.44 -14.34
C LYS A 66 -31.60 -6.46 -13.26
N LYS A 67 -30.75 -7.48 -13.04
CA LYS A 67 -30.90 -8.41 -11.91
C LYS A 67 -30.75 -7.70 -10.56
N LEU A 68 -29.79 -6.78 -10.44
CA LEU A 68 -29.58 -5.99 -9.24
C LEU A 68 -30.80 -5.10 -8.94
N GLN A 69 -31.30 -4.36 -9.94
CA GLN A 69 -32.49 -3.53 -9.81
C GLN A 69 -33.71 -4.33 -9.35
N ARG A 70 -33.95 -5.50 -9.96
CA ARG A 70 -35.06 -6.38 -9.56
C ARG A 70 -34.89 -6.93 -8.14
N LYS A 71 -33.68 -7.34 -7.76
CA LYS A 71 -33.39 -7.88 -6.41
C LYS A 71 -33.72 -6.87 -5.31
N TYR A 72 -33.53 -5.59 -5.58
CA TYR A 72 -33.78 -4.51 -4.62
C TYR A 72 -35.09 -3.74 -4.88
N GLY A 73 -35.98 -4.25 -5.74
CA GLY A 73 -37.28 -3.62 -6.01
C GLY A 73 -37.22 -2.28 -6.75
N LEU A 74 -36.08 -1.94 -7.36
CA LEU A 74 -35.81 -0.69 -8.08
C LEU A 74 -36.20 -0.77 -9.57
N GLU A 75 -37.05 -1.72 -9.95
CA GLU A 75 -37.39 -1.97 -11.35
C GLU A 75 -38.34 -0.93 -11.96
N ASN A 76 -39.10 -0.22 -11.11
CA ASN A 76 -40.05 0.82 -11.52
C ASN A 76 -39.57 2.25 -11.18
N GLU A 77 -38.50 2.38 -10.39
CA GLU A 77 -37.86 3.65 -10.08
C GLU A 77 -36.86 3.97 -11.19
N LYS A 78 -37.32 4.65 -12.24
CA LYS A 78 -36.37 5.25 -13.20
C LYS A 78 -35.47 6.17 -12.40
N PHE A 79 -34.16 6.01 -12.53
CA PHE A 79 -33.19 7.00 -12.06
C PHE A 79 -33.59 8.35 -12.66
N VAL A 80 -34.27 9.17 -11.85
CA VAL A 80 -34.47 10.58 -12.14
C VAL A 80 -33.12 11.20 -11.79
N ASP A 81 -32.41 11.69 -12.81
CA ASP A 81 -31.42 12.72 -12.59
C ASP A 81 -32.14 13.83 -11.83
N THR A 82 -31.99 13.82 -10.51
CA THR A 82 -32.62 14.79 -9.62
C THR A 82 -31.78 16.05 -9.74
N SER A 83 -31.84 16.65 -10.91
CA SER A 83 -31.51 18.04 -11.17
C SER A 83 -32.55 18.87 -10.44
N GLY A 84 -32.39 18.99 -9.13
CA GLY A 84 -33.26 19.76 -8.25
C GLY A 84 -34.29 18.90 -7.52
N ASN A 85 -34.33 19.10 -6.20
CA ASN A 85 -35.36 18.67 -5.26
C ASN A 85 -35.10 17.38 -4.46
N GLY A 86 -33.88 17.21 -3.96
CA GLY A 86 -33.68 16.55 -2.67
C GLY A 86 -33.98 17.55 -1.56
N GLN A 87 -35.03 17.30 -0.77
CA GLN A 87 -35.43 17.99 0.46
C GLN A 87 -34.65 19.28 0.82
N SER A 88 -35.31 20.44 0.72
CA SER A 88 -34.81 21.79 1.07
C SER A 88 -34.20 21.95 2.48
N ASN A 89 -34.16 20.91 3.32
CA ASN A 89 -33.68 20.95 4.70
C ASN A 89 -32.60 19.90 5.02
N TYR A 90 -32.05 19.18 4.04
CA TYR A 90 -30.93 18.28 4.30
C TYR A 90 -29.63 19.05 4.50
N ASN A 91 -29.29 19.32 5.76
CA ASN A 91 -28.00 19.88 6.12
C ASN A 91 -26.94 18.77 6.13
N ASP A 92 -26.15 18.71 5.06
CA ASP A 92 -24.99 17.82 4.98
C ASP A 92 -23.86 18.33 5.89
N ARG A 93 -23.99 18.01 7.19
CA ARG A 93 -22.98 18.30 8.21
C ARG A 93 -21.66 17.55 7.93
N ALA A 94 -21.70 16.44 7.19
CA ALA A 94 -20.51 15.68 6.85
C ALA A 94 -19.71 16.41 5.76
N ALA A 95 -20.34 16.89 4.69
CA ALA A 95 -19.71 17.74 3.69
C ALA A 95 -19.18 19.04 4.32
N THR A 96 -19.98 19.69 5.15
CA THR A 96 -19.57 20.92 5.87
C THR A 96 -18.33 20.67 6.73
N ARG A 97 -18.26 19.54 7.46
CA ARG A 97 -17.07 19.15 8.23
C ARG A 97 -15.86 18.85 7.34
N ARG A 98 -16.04 18.17 6.19
CA ARG A 98 -14.94 17.90 5.24
C ARG A 98 -14.32 19.20 4.72
N VAL A 99 -15.13 20.24 4.48
CA VAL A 99 -14.64 21.56 4.05
C VAL A 99 -13.99 22.33 5.20
N GLN A 100 -14.64 22.36 6.37
CA GLN A 100 -14.20 23.18 7.51
C GLN A 100 -12.96 22.61 8.23
N VAL A 101 -12.90 21.29 8.39
CA VAL A 101 -11.83 20.59 9.13
C VAL A 101 -10.78 20.02 8.17
N GLY A 102 -11.15 19.82 6.90
CA GLY A 102 -10.32 19.11 5.94
C GLY A 102 -10.36 17.60 6.17
N SER A 103 -9.92 16.86 5.16
CA SER A 103 -9.52 15.46 5.28
C SER A 103 -8.00 15.42 5.18
N SER A 104 -7.29 15.46 6.31
CA SER A 104 -5.87 15.11 6.31
C SER A 104 -5.79 13.62 6.04
N THR A 105 -5.52 13.24 4.80
CA THR A 105 -5.23 11.84 4.48
C THR A 105 -3.88 11.51 5.09
N ASP A 106 -3.76 10.41 5.83
CA ASP A 106 -2.49 9.98 6.45
C ASP A 106 -1.36 9.78 5.43
N LYS A 107 -1.72 9.64 4.16
CA LYS A 107 -0.83 9.51 3.00
C LYS A 107 -0.53 10.82 2.28
N GLU A 108 -1.00 11.96 2.78
CA GLU A 108 -0.64 13.25 2.23
C GLU A 108 0.88 13.40 2.25
N LYS A 109 1.47 13.57 1.07
CA LYS A 109 2.91 13.56 0.90
C LYS A 109 3.49 14.81 1.55
N THR A 110 4.16 14.61 2.68
CA THR A 110 4.97 15.66 3.30
C THR A 110 6.20 15.93 2.44
N GLU A 111 6.81 17.10 2.64
CA GLU A 111 8.07 17.46 1.98
C GLU A 111 9.10 16.34 2.16
N VAL A 112 9.81 16.01 1.08
CA VAL A 112 10.80 14.94 1.08
C VAL A 112 11.96 15.34 1.98
N ALA A 113 12.22 14.55 3.02
CA ALA A 113 13.40 14.74 3.86
C ALA A 113 14.68 14.47 3.05
N CYS A 114 15.67 15.35 3.19
CA CYS A 114 16.99 15.13 2.61
C CYS A 114 18.07 15.47 3.64
N VAL A 115 19.24 14.85 3.50
CA VAL A 115 20.35 15.00 4.44
C VAL A 115 20.91 16.43 4.45
N ASN A 116 20.79 17.15 3.33
CA ASN A 116 21.39 18.47 3.15
C ASN A 116 20.48 19.65 3.55
N THR A 117 19.19 19.40 3.77
CA THR A 117 18.20 20.46 4.03
C THR A 117 17.41 20.14 5.28
N GLU A 118 17.39 21.08 6.23
CA GLU A 118 16.59 20.97 7.43
C GLU A 118 15.08 20.98 7.14
N ILE A 119 14.32 20.21 7.93
CA ILE A 119 12.87 20.18 7.81
C ILE A 119 12.28 21.47 8.40
N GLY A 120 11.48 22.18 7.61
CA GLY A 120 10.83 23.42 8.03
C GLY A 120 9.73 23.24 9.07
N SER A 121 9.37 24.33 9.76
CA SER A 121 8.34 24.33 10.81
C SER A 121 6.91 24.10 10.30
N SER A 122 6.69 24.27 8.99
CA SER A 122 5.45 23.95 8.30
C SER A 122 5.16 22.44 8.31
N ASN A 123 6.20 21.60 8.32
CA ASN A 123 6.13 20.16 8.20
C ASN A 123 5.40 19.53 9.40
N LYS A 124 4.54 18.54 9.11
CA LYS A 124 3.77 17.83 10.14
C LYS A 124 4.68 17.13 11.16
N GLY A 125 5.78 16.51 10.71
CA GLY A 125 6.78 15.87 11.56
C GLY A 125 7.42 16.84 12.55
N PHE A 126 7.84 18.01 12.07
CA PHE A 126 8.40 19.07 12.92
C PHE A 126 7.40 19.52 14.00
N LYS A 127 6.14 19.76 13.61
CA LYS A 127 5.07 20.16 14.53
C LYS A 127 4.77 19.09 15.58
N MET A 128 4.80 17.80 15.19
CA MET A 128 4.59 16.69 16.12
C MET A 128 5.72 16.60 17.14
N LEU A 129 6.98 16.67 16.71
CA LEU A 129 8.13 16.67 17.61
C LEU A 129 8.09 17.87 18.58
N SER A 130 7.79 19.05 18.05
CA SER A 130 7.65 20.27 18.87
C SER A 130 6.59 20.13 19.96
N LYS A 131 5.45 19.50 19.65
CA LYS A 131 4.38 19.23 20.63
C LYS A 131 4.78 18.21 21.70
N LEU A 132 5.75 17.34 21.41
CA LEU A 132 6.31 16.38 22.36
C LEU A 132 7.42 16.98 23.23
N GLY A 133 7.70 18.29 23.08
CA GLY A 133 8.67 19.01 23.88
C GLY A 133 10.07 19.12 23.26
N TRP A 134 10.28 18.57 22.06
CA TRP A 134 11.54 18.74 21.33
C TRP A 134 11.67 20.14 20.75
N GLN A 135 12.82 20.80 20.92
CA GLN A 135 13.09 22.11 20.32
C GLN A 135 14.04 22.03 19.13
N LYS A 136 13.92 22.98 18.19
CA LYS A 136 14.85 23.06 17.05
C LYS A 136 16.28 23.19 17.55
N GLY A 137 17.17 22.32 17.07
CA GLY A 137 18.58 22.29 17.49
C GLY A 137 18.84 21.46 18.75
N GLU A 138 17.82 20.77 19.28
CA GLU A 138 17.99 19.84 20.38
C GLU A 138 18.20 18.42 19.88
N LYS A 139 19.00 17.64 20.62
CA LYS A 139 19.19 16.21 20.35
C LYS A 139 18.06 15.41 20.97
N LEU A 140 17.68 14.29 20.35
CA LEU A 140 16.69 13.37 20.93
C LEU A 140 17.35 12.44 21.96
N GLY A 141 16.72 12.24 23.13
CA GLY A 141 17.19 11.31 24.16
C GLY A 141 16.84 11.74 25.59
N LYS A 142 17.02 10.85 26.58
CA LYS A 142 16.67 11.11 27.99
C LYS A 142 17.65 12.01 28.74
N THR A 143 18.88 12.14 28.26
CA THR A 143 19.92 12.94 28.93
C THR A 143 20.65 13.78 27.90
N ASN A 144 21.01 15.01 28.28
CA ASN A 144 21.90 15.88 27.49
C ASN A 144 23.31 15.25 27.28
N ALA A 145 23.61 14.20 28.05
CA ALA A 145 24.81 13.39 27.98
C ALA A 145 24.65 12.13 27.10
N SER A 146 23.43 11.81 26.64
CA SER A 146 23.22 10.73 25.70
C SER A 146 23.88 11.13 24.38
N ALA A 147 24.65 10.24 23.78
CA ALA A 147 25.41 10.45 22.54
C ALA A 147 24.51 10.60 21.30
N GLY A 148 23.40 11.35 21.41
CA GLY A 148 22.52 11.71 20.32
C GLY A 148 23.28 12.58 19.31
N LEU A 149 23.15 12.21 18.05
CA LEU A 149 23.63 13.01 16.94
C LEU A 149 22.61 14.11 16.66
N LEU A 150 23.12 15.32 16.43
CA LEU A 150 22.30 16.45 16.00
C LEU A 150 22.08 16.38 14.49
N GLU A 151 23.11 15.99 13.76
CA GLU A 151 23.11 15.90 12.30
C GLU A 151 22.88 14.44 11.85
N PRO A 152 22.15 14.24 10.74
CA PRO A 152 21.96 12.92 10.16
C PRO A 152 23.27 12.28 9.71
N ILE A 153 23.37 10.96 9.85
CA ILE A 153 24.53 10.20 9.36
C ILE A 153 24.48 10.12 7.84
N ASN A 154 25.57 10.51 7.18
CA ASN A 154 25.74 10.32 5.75
C ASN A 154 25.88 8.83 5.42
N VAL A 155 25.00 8.32 4.56
CA VAL A 155 25.12 6.95 4.05
C VAL A 155 26.08 6.96 2.86
N VAL A 156 27.23 6.31 3.04
CA VAL A 156 28.19 6.07 1.95
C VAL A 156 27.86 4.73 1.32
N ALA A 157 27.25 4.76 0.13
CA ALA A 157 27.00 3.55 -0.66
C ALA A 157 28.16 3.29 -1.62
N ASN A 158 28.36 2.02 -1.98
CA ASN A 158 29.28 1.66 -3.04
C ASN A 158 28.71 2.08 -4.41
N GLU A 159 29.57 2.52 -5.32
CA GLU A 159 29.15 2.86 -6.67
C GLU A 159 28.87 1.59 -7.48
N GLY A 160 27.60 1.32 -7.78
CA GLY A 160 27.18 0.16 -8.56
C GLY A 160 27.45 -1.16 -7.84
N THR A 161 28.28 -2.02 -8.44
CA THR A 161 28.69 -3.33 -7.89
C THR A 161 30.14 -3.33 -7.43
N SER A 162 30.70 -2.16 -7.13
CA SER A 162 32.08 -2.04 -6.64
C SER A 162 32.25 -2.80 -5.32
N GLY A 163 33.39 -3.51 -5.21
CA GLY A 163 33.72 -4.30 -4.01
C GLY A 163 34.05 -3.43 -2.80
N LEU A 164 33.88 -3.99 -1.60
CA LEU A 164 34.25 -3.31 -0.36
C LEU A 164 35.76 -3.02 -0.35
N GLY A 165 36.14 -1.78 -0.05
CA GLY A 165 37.54 -1.33 -0.02
C GLY A 165 38.07 -0.76 -1.35
N ASN A 166 37.26 -0.74 -2.41
CA ASN A 166 37.62 -0.01 -3.63
C ASN A 166 37.42 1.50 -3.42
N SER A 167 38.50 2.21 -3.13
CA SER A 167 38.54 3.66 -2.89
C SER A 167 38.80 4.49 -4.15
N ASP A 168 39.12 3.83 -5.27
CA ASP A 168 39.30 4.54 -6.51
C ASP A 168 37.94 5.08 -6.94
N PRO A 169 37.81 6.40 -7.20
CA PRO A 169 36.60 6.91 -7.80
C PRO A 169 36.44 6.13 -9.10
N VAL A 170 35.35 5.37 -9.22
CA VAL A 170 35.02 4.75 -10.50
C VAL A 170 34.68 5.94 -11.36
N LEU A 171 35.69 6.53 -12.01
CA LEU A 171 35.56 7.56 -13.05
C LEU A 171 34.37 7.11 -13.83
N SER A 172 33.24 7.81 -13.66
CA SER A 172 31.92 7.36 -14.07
C SER A 172 32.10 6.84 -15.47
N SER A 173 32.30 5.52 -15.57
CA SER A 173 32.83 4.94 -16.79
C SER A 173 31.56 4.82 -17.52
N SER A 174 31.20 5.94 -18.17
CA SER A 174 29.97 6.23 -18.87
C SER A 174 29.47 4.88 -19.29
N ARG A 175 28.53 4.30 -18.51
CA ARG A 175 28.11 2.92 -18.75
C ARG A 175 27.62 3.05 -20.15
N THR A 176 28.37 2.53 -21.13
CA THR A 176 28.08 2.82 -22.53
C THR A 176 26.69 2.26 -22.68
N ILE A 177 25.68 3.14 -22.70
CA ILE A 177 24.30 2.68 -22.63
C ILE A 177 24.22 1.81 -23.86
N ASP A 178 24.06 0.52 -23.61
CA ASP A 178 24.15 -0.50 -24.63
C ASP A 178 23.34 0.02 -25.82
N LYS A 179 23.94 0.15 -27.02
CA LYS A 179 23.29 0.88 -28.12
C LYS A 179 21.87 0.34 -28.38
N ARG A 180 21.68 -0.96 -28.12
CA ARG A 180 20.38 -1.66 -28.11
C ARG A 180 19.42 -1.17 -27.01
N LYS A 181 19.88 -0.97 -25.77
CA LYS A 181 19.06 -0.41 -24.68
C LYS A 181 18.64 1.02 -24.97
N LEU A 182 19.54 1.85 -25.53
CA LEU A 182 19.21 3.22 -25.93
C LEU A 182 18.17 3.24 -27.07
N ALA A 183 18.32 2.36 -28.07
CA ALA A 183 17.37 2.22 -29.16
C ALA A 183 15.99 1.77 -28.66
N ASN A 184 15.94 0.78 -27.76
CA ASN A 184 14.70 0.32 -27.14
C ASN A 184 14.01 1.43 -26.34
N LEU A 185 14.77 2.21 -25.56
CA LEU A 185 14.23 3.36 -24.82
C LEU A 185 13.59 4.38 -25.77
N LYS A 186 14.25 4.68 -26.90
CA LYS A 186 13.74 5.63 -27.90
C LYS A 186 12.45 5.12 -28.57
N ILE A 187 12.37 3.82 -28.87
CA ILE A 187 11.15 3.19 -29.39
C ILE A 187 10.02 3.28 -28.36
N THR A 188 10.30 2.99 -27.09
CA THR A 188 9.32 3.08 -26.00
C THR A 188 8.81 4.51 -25.82
N GLN A 189 9.69 5.50 -25.85
CA GLN A 189 9.32 6.92 -25.75
C GLN A 189 8.42 7.36 -26.92
N ALA A 190 8.74 6.95 -28.15
CA ALA A 190 7.90 7.25 -29.31
C ALA A 190 6.52 6.58 -29.23
N ARG A 191 6.42 5.36 -28.68
CA ARG A 191 5.14 4.70 -28.42
C ARG A 191 4.30 5.46 -27.39
N TYR A 192 4.94 5.93 -26.32
CA TYR A 192 4.26 6.70 -25.28
C TYR A 192 3.71 8.03 -25.82
N GLN A 193 4.50 8.76 -26.61
CA GLN A 193 4.07 10.01 -27.25
C GLN A 193 2.92 9.81 -28.25
N ARG A 194 2.98 8.73 -29.05
CA ARG A 194 1.87 8.39 -29.95
C ARG A 194 0.60 7.99 -29.18
N ALA A 195 0.75 7.31 -28.04
CA ALA A 195 -0.40 6.96 -27.21
C ALA A 195 -1.05 8.20 -26.58
N SER A 196 -0.26 9.20 -26.13
CA SER A 196 -0.83 10.46 -25.64
C SER A 196 -1.62 11.21 -26.73
N ASP A 197 -1.19 11.15 -27.99
CA ASP A 197 -1.95 11.74 -29.11
C ASP A 197 -3.28 11.00 -29.39
N MET A 198 -3.39 9.71 -29.10
CA MET A 198 -4.64 8.96 -29.26
C MET A 198 -5.69 9.30 -28.21
N PHE A 199 -5.28 9.75 -27.02
CA PHE A 199 -6.20 10.19 -25.97
C PHE A 199 -6.54 11.68 -26.04
N GLY A 200 -5.88 12.45 -26.91
CA GLY A 200 -6.13 13.89 -27.08
C GLY A 200 -7.11 14.26 -28.20
N GLN A 201 -7.49 13.33 -29.08
CA GLN A 201 -8.37 13.61 -30.24
C GLN A 201 -9.86 13.28 -30.02
N SER A 202 -10.28 12.92 -28.80
CA SER A 202 -11.69 12.61 -28.51
C SER A 202 -12.49 13.78 -27.92
N ASP A 203 -11.91 14.98 -27.81
CA ASP A 203 -12.56 16.15 -27.16
C ASP A 203 -12.85 17.33 -28.10
N ASP A 204 -12.61 17.21 -29.41
CA ASP A 204 -12.98 18.25 -30.39
C ASP A 204 -13.71 17.62 -31.59
N SER A 205 -15.00 17.35 -31.43
CA SER A 205 -15.97 17.23 -32.53
C SER A 205 -17.36 17.51 -31.98
N ASP A 206 -17.85 18.70 -32.33
CA ASP A 206 -19.20 19.26 -32.18
C ASP A 206 -20.30 18.32 -32.72
#